data_AF-A0A100XB54-F1
#
_entry.id   AF-A0A100XB54-F1
#
_cell.length_a   1.000
_cell.length_b   1.000
_cell.length_c   1.000
_cell.angle_alpha   90.00
_cell.angle_beta   90.00
_cell.angle_gamma   90.00
#
_symmetry.space_group_name_H-M   'P 1'
#
loop_
_entity.id
_entity.type
_entity.pdbx_description
1 polymer ?
#
loop_
_entity_poly.entity_id
_entity_poly.type
_entity_poly.pdbx_seq_one_letter_code
_entity_poly.pdbx_strand_id
1 'polypeptide(L)'
;MRHHVLLSIVGIHRVEGNPHYAGKREQERLIAESPVGWTIVPVTQFHDFAAMVAGWTEPDGVATIAPLLVQPIDPDDVAAVLAEIATGEPRGRHVDVAGPQTQDLVDMARRTFAARGRDIELVPTWSGIFDERMAGNVLLPGPDARIAPTTFEDWLARQTGEHG
;
A
#
# COMPACT_ATOMS: atom_id res chain seq x y z
N MET A 1 8.86 17.03 21.51
CA MET A 1 8.23 15.78 21.02
C MET A 1 8.94 14.61 21.69
N ARG A 2 8.22 13.57 22.14
CA ARG A 2 8.82 12.41 22.85
C ARG A 2 8.74 11.09 22.10
N HIS A 3 8.01 11.04 20.98
CA HIS A 3 7.80 9.83 20.18
C HIS A 3 7.67 10.18 18.70
N HIS A 4 8.49 9.57 17.84
CA HIS A 4 8.32 9.63 16.38
C HIS A 4 7.58 8.39 15.89
N VAL A 5 6.51 8.58 15.12
CA VAL A 5 5.84 7.50 14.40
C VAL A 5 6.06 7.69 12.92
N LEU A 6 6.69 6.72 12.26
CA LEU A 6 6.97 6.72 10.84
C LEU A 6 6.08 5.71 10.13
N LEU A 7 5.27 6.18 9.19
CA LEU A 7 4.55 5.32 8.24
C LEU A 7 5.52 4.80 7.17
N SER A 8 5.68 3.49 7.12
CA SER A 8 6.55 2.77 6.19
C SER A 8 5.75 1.77 5.34
N ILE A 9 6.45 0.98 4.53
CA ILE A 9 5.88 0.09 3.52
C ILE A 9 6.28 -1.35 3.82
N VAL A 10 5.31 -2.26 3.77
CA VAL A 10 5.55 -3.70 3.89
C VAL A 10 6.49 -4.19 2.78
N GLY A 11 7.39 -5.12 3.13
CA GLY A 11 8.31 -5.73 2.15
C GLY A 11 9.40 -4.79 1.62
N ILE A 12 9.55 -3.59 2.17
CA ILE A 12 10.51 -2.59 1.68
C ILE A 12 11.97 -3.07 1.71
N HIS A 13 12.32 -3.98 2.61
CA HIS A 13 13.65 -4.59 2.68
C HIS A 13 13.82 -5.81 1.77
N ARG A 14 12.74 -6.33 1.18
CA ARG A 14 12.75 -7.50 0.28
C ARG A 14 12.90 -7.10 -1.19
N VAL A 15 12.66 -5.82 -1.51
CA VAL A 15 12.68 -5.30 -2.88
C VAL A 15 13.88 -4.37 -3.07
N GLU A 16 14.84 -4.84 -3.87
CA GLU A 16 16.05 -4.11 -4.24
C GLU A 16 15.90 -3.37 -5.58
N GLY A 17 16.60 -2.25 -5.74
CA GLY A 17 16.63 -1.49 -6.99
C GLY A 17 15.43 -0.58 -7.27
N ASN A 18 14.47 -0.47 -6.35
CA ASN A 18 13.40 0.53 -6.44
C ASN A 18 13.82 1.84 -5.71
N PRO A 19 13.96 2.99 -6.41
CA PRO A 19 14.42 4.26 -5.81
C PRO A 19 13.51 4.81 -4.71
N HIS A 20 12.19 4.63 -4.85
CA HIS A 20 11.22 5.05 -3.84
C HIS A 20 11.41 4.27 -2.53
N TYR A 21 11.62 2.94 -2.63
CA TYR A 21 11.92 2.10 -1.47
C TYR A 21 13.29 2.41 -0.87
N ALA A 22 14.28 2.78 -1.68
CA ALA A 22 15.58 3.24 -1.15
C ALA A 22 15.42 4.50 -0.29
N GLY A 23 14.65 5.49 -0.74
CA GLY A 23 14.38 6.70 0.04
C GLY A 23 13.64 6.41 1.35
N LYS A 24 12.64 5.53 1.32
CA LYS A 24 11.90 5.12 2.53
C LYS A 24 12.79 4.34 3.52
N ARG A 25 13.68 3.45 3.06
CA ARG A 25 14.66 2.77 3.94
C ARG A 25 15.62 3.75 4.60
N GLU A 26 16.03 4.80 3.88
CA GLU A 26 16.87 5.84 4.47
C GLU A 26 16.10 6.65 5.52
N GLN A 27 14.82 6.94 5.31
CA GLN A 27 13.96 7.54 6.34
C GLN A 27 13.85 6.65 7.59
N GLU A 28 13.66 5.33 7.42
CA GLU A 28 13.65 4.37 8.53
C GLU A 28 14.97 4.39 9.31
N ARG A 29 16.11 4.39 8.61
CA ARG A 29 17.45 4.43 9.22
C ARG A 29 17.64 5.70 10.05
N LEU A 30 17.31 6.86 9.48
CA LEU A 30 17.45 8.15 10.15
C LEU A 30 16.57 8.27 11.41
N ILE A 31 15.36 7.71 11.38
CA ILE A 31 14.49 7.67 12.56
C ILE A 31 15.02 6.69 13.60
N ALA A 32 15.52 5.52 13.17
CA ALA A 32 16.03 4.50 14.09
C ALA A 32 17.29 4.94 14.85
N GLU A 33 18.11 5.79 14.24
CA GLU A 33 19.33 6.38 14.84
C GLU A 33 19.04 7.65 15.68
N SER A 34 17.79 8.11 15.73
CA SER A 34 17.39 9.29 16.50
C SER A 34 17.49 9.04 18.01
N PRO A 35 17.91 10.04 18.81
CA PRO A 35 17.87 9.96 20.27
C PRO A 35 16.45 10.02 20.86
N VAL A 36 15.43 10.32 20.04
CA VAL A 36 14.02 10.33 20.43
C VAL A 36 13.42 8.95 20.18
N GLY A 37 12.64 8.43 21.14
CA GLY A 37 11.95 7.15 20.99
C GLY A 37 11.10 7.12 19.72
N TRP A 38 11.10 5.99 19.02
CA TRP A 38 10.47 5.88 17.71
C TRP A 38 9.61 4.62 17.54
N THR A 39 8.72 4.65 16.56
CA THR A 39 8.00 3.48 16.06
C THR A 39 7.86 3.56 14.55
N ILE A 40 8.26 2.51 13.85
CA ILE A 40 8.13 2.38 12.39
C ILE A 40 6.97 1.44 12.13
N VAL A 41 5.99 1.87 11.34
CA VAL A 41 4.75 1.14 11.07
C VAL A 41 4.68 0.79 9.59
N PRO A 42 5.07 -0.43 9.19
CA PRO A 42 4.96 -0.87 7.81
C PRO A 42 3.51 -1.19 7.48
N VAL A 43 2.96 -0.57 6.44
CA VAL A 43 1.61 -0.86 5.94
C VAL A 43 1.66 -1.41 4.52
N THR A 44 0.67 -2.23 4.15
CA THR A 44 0.48 -2.65 2.75
C THR A 44 -0.06 -1.50 1.90
N GLN A 45 -0.13 -1.71 0.59
CA GLN A 45 -0.60 -0.71 -0.37
C GLN A 45 -2.06 -0.32 -0.07
N PHE A 46 -2.44 0.94 -0.35
CA PHE A 46 -3.82 1.37 -0.13
C PHE A 46 -4.79 0.84 -1.20
N HIS A 47 -6.08 0.81 -0.90
CA HIS A 47 -7.11 0.36 -1.84
C HIS A 47 -7.13 1.14 -3.17
N ASP A 48 -6.78 2.44 -3.15
CA ASP A 48 -6.71 3.30 -4.34
C ASP A 48 -5.44 3.12 -5.17
N PHE A 49 -4.44 2.40 -4.65
CA PHE A 49 -3.11 2.26 -5.25
C PHE A 49 -3.17 1.70 -6.67
N ALA A 50 -4.03 0.71 -6.92
CA ALA A 50 -4.16 0.07 -8.23
C ALA A 50 -4.57 1.06 -9.34
N ALA A 51 -5.60 1.88 -9.07
CA ALA A 51 -6.06 2.90 -10.01
C ALA A 51 -5.06 4.04 -10.16
N MET A 52 -4.37 4.43 -9.07
CA MET A 52 -3.30 5.43 -9.13
C MET A 52 -2.16 4.97 -10.05
N VAL A 53 -1.69 3.74 -9.91
CA VAL A 53 -0.60 3.17 -10.73
C VAL A 53 -1.01 3.07 -12.21
N ALA A 54 -2.21 2.56 -12.49
CA ALA A 54 -2.73 2.51 -13.86
C ALA A 54 -2.85 3.90 -14.48
N GLY A 55 -3.28 4.90 -13.71
CA GLY A 55 -3.40 6.28 -14.19
C GLY A 55 -2.08 6.94 -14.59
N TRP A 56 -0.92 6.43 -14.15
CA TRP A 56 0.39 6.92 -14.59
C TRP A 56 0.72 6.54 -16.03
N THR A 57 0.12 5.47 -16.53
CA THR A 57 0.45 4.86 -17.82
C THR A 57 -0.71 4.90 -18.80
N GLU A 58 -1.69 5.79 -18.58
CA GLU A 58 -2.93 5.88 -19.35
C GLU A 58 -2.89 6.97 -20.46
N PRO A 59 -2.31 6.72 -21.64
CA PRO A 59 -2.63 7.48 -22.83
C PRO A 59 -3.95 6.97 -23.44
N ASP A 60 -4.88 7.89 -23.70
CA ASP A 60 -6.08 7.65 -24.51
C ASP A 60 -6.96 6.46 -24.06
N GLY A 61 -7.06 6.22 -22.75
CA GLY A 61 -7.94 5.19 -22.17
C GLY A 61 -7.36 3.77 -22.16
N VAL A 62 -6.07 3.59 -22.48
CA VAL A 62 -5.35 2.31 -22.35
C VAL A 62 -4.24 2.48 -21.33
N ALA A 63 -4.21 1.65 -20.28
CA ALA A 63 -3.19 1.69 -19.26
C ALA A 63 -2.47 0.36 -19.12
N THR A 64 -1.18 0.42 -18.78
CA THR A 64 -0.35 -0.76 -18.51
C THR A 64 -0.13 -0.94 -17.02
N ILE A 65 -0.28 -2.16 -16.51
CA ILE A 65 -0.18 -2.45 -15.07
C ILE A 65 0.41 -3.84 -14.83
N ALA A 66 1.19 -4.00 -13.76
CA ALA A 66 1.75 -5.30 -13.42
C ALA A 66 0.73 -6.23 -12.73
N PRO A 67 0.68 -7.52 -13.08
CA PRO A 67 -0.21 -8.49 -12.44
C PRO A 67 0.36 -8.93 -11.08
N LEU A 68 0.26 -8.02 -10.11
CA LEU A 68 0.78 -8.19 -8.75
C LEU A 68 -0.31 -8.70 -7.80
N LEU A 69 0.09 -9.59 -6.89
CA LEU A 69 -0.70 -9.96 -5.73
C LEU A 69 -0.37 -9.03 -4.56
N VAL A 70 -1.38 -8.33 -4.04
CA VAL A 70 -1.27 -7.39 -2.92
C VAL A 70 -2.29 -7.70 -1.84
N GLN A 71 -2.14 -7.15 -0.64
CA GLN A 71 -3.12 -7.26 0.45
C GLN A 71 -3.53 -5.87 0.93
N PRO A 72 -4.33 -5.14 0.15
CA PRO A 72 -4.48 -3.71 0.29
C PRO A 72 -5.23 -3.34 1.56
N ILE A 73 -4.93 -2.16 2.11
CA ILE A 73 -5.51 -1.65 3.36
C ILE A 73 -6.23 -0.32 3.14
N ASP A 74 -7.22 -0.05 3.98
CA ASP A 74 -7.93 1.21 3.99
C ASP A 74 -7.13 2.35 4.68
N PRO A 75 -7.09 3.57 4.12
CA PRO A 75 -6.45 4.71 4.76
C PRO A 75 -7.02 5.06 6.15
N ASP A 76 -8.33 4.89 6.38
CA ASP A 76 -8.98 5.17 7.66
C ASP A 76 -8.53 4.17 8.74
N ASP A 77 -8.35 2.90 8.36
CA ASP A 77 -7.79 1.87 9.25
C ASP A 77 -6.33 2.16 9.61
N VAL A 78 -5.53 2.63 8.65
CA VAL A 78 -4.15 3.06 8.90
C VAL A 78 -4.11 4.26 9.84
N ALA A 79 -4.99 5.25 9.64
CA ALA A 79 -5.09 6.41 10.52
C ALA A 79 -5.42 6.00 11.97
N ALA A 80 -6.35 5.07 12.16
CA ALA A 80 -6.69 4.54 13.48
C ALA A 80 -5.50 3.84 14.15
N VAL A 81 -4.77 3.01 13.42
CA VAL A 81 -3.57 2.32 13.93
C VAL A 81 -2.46 3.32 14.29
N LEU A 82 -2.22 4.33 13.44
CA LEU A 82 -1.22 5.37 13.72
C LEU A 82 -1.60 6.20 14.95
N ALA A 83 -2.88 6.53 15.13
CA ALA A 83 -3.36 7.26 16.30
C ALA A 83 -3.16 6.45 17.60
N GLU A 84 -3.48 5.15 17.58
CA GLU A 84 -3.21 4.24 18.70
C GLU A 84 -1.72 4.21 19.06
N ILE A 85 -0.85 4.07 18.06
CA ILE A 85 0.60 3.97 18.27
C ILE A 85 1.17 5.29 18.78
N ALA A 86 0.77 6.43 18.20
CA ALA A 86 1.28 7.75 18.56
C ALA A 86 0.91 8.19 19.98
N THR A 87 -0.10 7.57 20.59
CA THR A 87 -0.52 7.83 21.98
C THR A 87 0.09 6.85 22.98
N GLY A 88 0.83 5.85 22.51
CA GLY A 88 1.52 4.88 23.34
C GLY A 88 3.02 5.16 23.54
N GLU A 89 3.70 4.21 24.16
CA GLU A 89 5.16 4.23 24.29
C GLU A 89 5.85 3.79 22.98
N PRO A 90 7.04 4.32 22.66
CA PRO A 90 7.84 3.87 21.52
C PRO A 90 8.18 2.37 21.57
N ARG A 91 8.01 1.66 20.45
CA ARG A 91 8.19 0.19 20.37
C ARG A 91 9.20 -0.29 19.32
N GLY A 92 9.91 0.61 18.64
CA GLY A 92 10.80 0.22 17.55
C GLY A 92 10.03 -0.17 16.27
N ARG A 93 10.46 -1.21 15.56
CA ARG A 93 9.75 -1.64 14.34
C ARG A 93 8.48 -2.39 14.73
N HIS A 94 7.33 -1.90 14.28
CA HIS A 94 6.05 -2.56 14.48
C HIS A 94 5.91 -3.78 13.55
N VAL A 95 4.96 -4.65 13.87
CA VAL A 95 4.51 -5.69 12.93
C VAL A 95 3.89 -5.02 11.71
N ASP A 96 3.91 -5.73 10.59
CA ASP A 96 3.26 -5.27 9.37
C ASP A 96 1.75 -5.08 9.63
N VAL A 97 1.14 -4.06 9.03
CA VAL A 97 -0.30 -3.80 9.10
C VAL A 97 -0.88 -3.96 7.70
N ALA A 98 -1.90 -4.79 7.57
CA ALA A 98 -2.45 -5.16 6.27
C ALA A 98 -3.98 -5.18 6.30
N GLY A 99 -4.62 -5.03 5.15
CA GLY A 99 -6.05 -5.25 5.05
C GLY A 99 -6.42 -6.73 5.13
N PRO A 100 -7.71 -7.04 5.09
CA PRO A 100 -8.22 -8.37 5.42
C PRO A 100 -7.96 -9.43 4.36
N GLN A 101 -7.74 -9.03 3.10
CA GLN A 101 -7.79 -9.94 1.96
C GLN A 101 -6.74 -9.60 0.90
N THR A 102 -6.21 -10.64 0.25
CA THR A 102 -5.36 -10.48 -0.93
C THR A 102 -6.20 -10.15 -2.16
N GLN A 103 -5.65 -9.34 -3.06
CA GLN A 103 -6.28 -8.87 -4.28
C GLN A 103 -5.28 -8.89 -5.45
N ASP A 104 -5.79 -9.13 -6.65
CA ASP A 104 -5.04 -8.94 -7.89
C ASP A 104 -5.06 -7.47 -8.32
N LEU A 105 -3.89 -6.89 -8.55
CA LEU A 105 -3.77 -5.46 -8.81
C LEU A 105 -4.47 -5.02 -10.12
N VAL A 106 -4.52 -5.88 -11.14
CA VAL A 106 -5.21 -5.59 -12.41
C VAL A 106 -6.72 -5.55 -12.18
N ASP A 107 -7.25 -6.54 -11.45
CA ASP A 107 -8.68 -6.58 -11.09
C ASP A 107 -9.08 -5.41 -10.20
N MET A 108 -8.26 -5.05 -9.20
CA MET A 108 -8.50 -3.87 -8.36
C MET A 108 -8.61 -2.60 -9.19
N ALA A 109 -7.68 -2.38 -10.13
CA ALA A 109 -7.72 -1.21 -11.01
C ALA A 109 -9.00 -1.20 -11.84
N ARG A 110 -9.34 -2.33 -12.47
CA ARG A 110 -10.56 -2.49 -13.28
C ARG A 110 -11.82 -2.11 -12.48
N ARG A 111 -11.98 -2.72 -11.32
CA ARG A 111 -13.15 -2.51 -10.44
C ARG A 111 -13.22 -1.08 -9.93
N THR A 112 -12.09 -0.47 -9.59
CA THR A 112 -12.01 0.92 -9.13
C THR A 112 -12.41 1.90 -10.24
N PHE A 113 -11.93 1.71 -11.48
CA PHE A 113 -12.32 2.57 -12.59
C PHE A 113 -13.80 2.42 -12.93
N ALA A 114 -14.31 1.19 -12.97
CA ALA A 114 -15.73 0.94 -13.18
C ALA A 114 -16.61 1.62 -12.11
N ALA A 115 -16.24 1.54 -10.83
CA ALA A 115 -16.94 2.23 -9.75
C ALA A 115 -16.93 3.76 -9.89
N ARG A 116 -15.89 4.32 -10.53
CA ARG A 116 -15.75 5.76 -10.83
C ARG A 116 -16.34 6.14 -12.20
N GLY A 117 -17.07 5.25 -12.87
CA GLY A 117 -17.69 5.50 -14.17
C GLY A 117 -16.70 5.66 -15.33
N ARG A 118 -15.48 5.13 -15.19
CA ARG A 118 -14.45 5.15 -16.25
C ARG A 118 -14.29 3.76 -16.85
N ASP A 119 -14.25 3.69 -18.18
CA ASP A 119 -13.89 2.49 -18.91
C ASP A 119 -12.46 2.63 -19.43
N ILE A 120 -11.56 1.77 -18.97
CA ILE A 120 -10.13 1.80 -19.30
C ILE A 120 -9.70 0.39 -19.68
N GLU A 121 -9.00 0.29 -20.80
CA GLU A 121 -8.36 -0.96 -21.21
C GLU A 121 -7.09 -1.16 -20.38
N LEU A 122 -7.05 -2.22 -19.57
CA LEU A 122 -5.89 -2.59 -18.78
C LEU A 122 -5.10 -3.70 -19.48
N VAL A 123 -3.84 -3.41 -19.79
CA VAL A 123 -2.90 -4.34 -20.41
C VAL A 123 -1.88 -4.80 -19.36
N PRO A 124 -1.95 -6.06 -18.89
CA PRO A 124 -0.96 -6.60 -17.96
C PRO A 124 0.46 -6.60 -18.57
N THR A 125 1.44 -6.07 -17.86
CA THR A 125 2.85 -6.07 -18.30
C THR A 125 3.84 -6.02 -17.14
N TRP A 126 5.05 -6.54 -17.38
CA TRP A 126 6.20 -6.40 -16.49
C TRP A 126 7.23 -5.34 -16.96
N SER A 127 6.94 -4.65 -18.07
CA SER A 127 7.84 -3.64 -18.67
C SER A 127 7.76 -2.26 -18.00
N GLY A 128 7.19 -2.16 -16.80
CA GLY A 128 6.92 -0.92 -16.10
C GLY A 128 7.76 -0.69 -14.83
N ILE A 129 7.25 0.15 -13.94
CA ILE A 129 7.87 0.45 -12.63
C ILE A 129 7.92 -0.80 -11.72
N PHE A 130 6.98 -1.72 -11.92
CA PHE A 130 6.93 -3.02 -11.28
C PHE A 130 7.36 -4.09 -12.29
N ASP A 131 8.41 -4.83 -11.94
CA ASP A 131 8.97 -5.90 -12.77
C ASP A 131 8.80 -7.27 -12.11
N GLU A 132 9.21 -8.31 -12.83
CA GLU A 132 9.05 -9.72 -12.43
C GLU A 132 9.64 -10.06 -11.05
N ARG A 133 10.59 -9.26 -10.54
CA ARG A 133 11.19 -9.49 -9.21
C ARG A 133 10.20 -9.19 -8.08
N MET A 134 9.10 -8.51 -8.38
CA MET A 134 8.02 -8.23 -7.43
C MET A 134 6.85 -9.23 -7.54
N ALA A 135 6.94 -10.21 -8.44
CA ALA A 135 5.90 -11.23 -8.63
C ALA A 135 5.76 -12.17 -7.42
N GLY A 136 4.59 -12.79 -7.30
CA GLY A 136 4.27 -13.70 -6.20
C GLY A 136 4.02 -12.98 -4.89
N ASN A 137 4.54 -13.51 -3.78
CA ASN A 137 4.20 -13.06 -2.43
C ASN A 137 5.11 -11.94 -1.89
N VAL A 138 5.92 -11.30 -2.75
CA VAL A 138 6.97 -10.35 -2.34
C VAL A 138 6.39 -9.14 -1.60
N LEU A 139 5.22 -8.66 -2.06
CA LEU A 139 4.52 -7.51 -1.50
C LEU A 139 3.54 -7.86 -0.37
N LEU A 140 3.39 -9.15 -0.04
CA LEU A 140 2.51 -9.60 1.03
C LEU A 140 3.15 -9.38 2.41
N PRO A 141 2.34 -9.12 3.44
CA PRO A 141 2.83 -8.91 4.80
C PRO A 141 3.40 -10.20 5.40
N GLY A 142 4.20 -10.05 6.47
CA GLY A 142 4.66 -11.19 7.27
C GLY A 142 3.52 -11.96 7.95
N PRO A 143 3.79 -13.16 8.49
CA PRO A 143 2.77 -14.02 9.10
C PRO A 143 2.11 -13.42 10.36
N ASP A 144 2.80 -12.53 11.06
CA ASP A 144 2.33 -11.90 12.31
C ASP A 144 1.67 -10.53 12.07
N ALA A 145 1.18 -10.28 10.85
CA ALA A 145 0.61 -9.00 10.49
C ALA A 145 -0.66 -8.69 11.29
N ARG A 146 -0.78 -7.43 11.71
CA ARG A 146 -2.04 -6.90 12.25
C ARG A 146 -3.00 -6.70 11.08
N ILE A 147 -4.11 -7.44 11.10
CA ILE A 147 -5.13 -7.37 10.06
C ILE A 147 -6.18 -6.32 10.41
N ALA A 148 -6.35 -5.35 9.52
CA ALA A 148 -7.37 -4.32 9.56
C ALA A 148 -8.71 -4.86 9.00
N PRO A 149 -9.86 -4.32 9.45
CA PRO A 149 -11.16 -4.89 9.17
C PRO A 149 -11.73 -4.55 7.78
N THR A 150 -11.40 -3.39 7.20
CA THR A 150 -12.09 -2.88 6.01
C THR A 150 -11.66 -3.64 4.76
N THR A 151 -12.63 -4.23 4.05
CA THR A 151 -12.36 -4.96 2.81
C THR A 151 -12.28 -4.00 1.61
N PHE A 152 -11.68 -4.48 0.51
CA PHE A 152 -11.67 -3.72 -0.75
C PHE A 152 -13.10 -3.50 -1.27
N GLU A 153 -13.98 -4.47 -1.07
CA GLU A 153 -15.40 -4.41 -1.41
C GLU A 153 -16.12 -3.30 -0.63
N ASP A 154 -15.89 -3.21 0.69
CA ASP A 154 -16.48 -2.15 1.53
C ASP A 154 -15.98 -0.77 1.12
N TRP A 155 -14.68 -0.64 0.82
CA TRP A 155 -14.11 0.58 0.29
C TRP A 155 -14.70 0.96 -1.06
N LEU A 156 -14.83 0.00 -1.99
CA LEU A 156 -15.36 0.23 -3.33
C LEU A 156 -16.83 0.69 -3.31
N ALA A 157 -17.64 0.14 -2.39
CA ALA A 157 -19.02 0.55 -2.19
C ALA A 157 -19.16 2.02 -1.73
N ARG A 158 -18.14 2.59 -1.09
CA ARG A 158 -18.11 4.03 -0.77
C ARG A 158 -17.78 4.90 -1.99
N GLN A 159 -16.99 4.39 -2.93
CA GLN A 159 -16.57 5.14 -4.12
C GLN A 159 -17.72 5.37 -5.12
N THR A 160 -18.72 4.48 -5.15
CA THR A 160 -19.89 4.61 -6.04
C THR A 160 -20.90 5.67 -5.55
N GLY A 161 -20.87 6.01 -4.26
CA GLY A 161 -21.80 6.96 -3.64
C GLY A 161 -21.44 8.45 -3.84
N GLU A 162 -20.23 8.77 -4.29
CA GLU A 162 -19.75 10.15 -4.45
C GLU A 162 -20.08 10.77 -5.83
N HIS A 163 -20.87 10.09 -6.66
CA HIS A 163 -21.29 10.55 -7.99
C HIS A 163 -22.81 10.72 -8.15
N GLY A 164 -23.53 10.94 -7.05
CA GLY A 164 -24.97 11.26 -7.02
C GLY A 164 -25.27 12.75 -6.99
#